data_AF-A0A0A0KE06-F1
#
_entry.id   AF-A0A0A0KE06-F1
#
_cell.length_a   1.000
_cell.length_b   1.000
_cell.length_c   1.000
_cell.angle_alpha   90.00
_cell.angle_beta   90.00
_cell.angle_gamma   90.00
#
_symmetry.space_group_name_H-M   'P 1'
#
loop_
_entity.id
_entity.type
_entity.pdbx_description
1 polymer ?
#
loop_
_entity_poly.entity_id
_entity_poly.type
_entity_poly.pdbx_seq_one_letter_code
_entity_poly.pdbx_strand_id
1 'polypeptide(L)'
;MASKFGLAGGLPERRVRPIWDAIDSRQFKNALKAVTTLLSKYPNAPYALALKAMVLERMGKAEEALSVCLIAKELLYTNDSILMDDLTLSTLQIVFQRLDHMDLATSCYEYACGKFPNHLDLMTGLFNCYLREYSFVKQQQVLVPHLQPFPNPKVYLYVGLFVDVISLLMLEQPECSFLLY
;
A
#
# COMPACT_ATOMS: atom_id res chain seq x y z
N MET A 1 2.46 6.56 -11.75
CA MET A 1 2.00 7.94 -12.06
C MET A 1 2.97 8.92 -11.43
N ALA A 2 3.63 9.77 -12.21
CA ALA A 2 4.50 10.81 -11.68
C ALA A 2 3.63 11.94 -11.13
N SER A 3 3.67 12.17 -9.82
CA SER A 3 2.96 13.26 -9.17
C SER A 3 3.45 14.61 -9.73
N LYS A 4 2.50 15.51 -9.95
CA LYS A 4 2.62 16.78 -10.68
C LYS A 4 3.57 17.83 -10.04
N PHE A 5 4.36 17.44 -9.04
CA PHE A 5 5.30 18.29 -8.31
C PHE A 5 6.60 17.59 -7.91
N GLY A 6 7.01 16.46 -8.53
CA GLY A 6 8.27 15.81 -8.14
C GLY A 6 8.35 15.52 -6.64
N LEU A 7 7.20 15.23 -6.02
CA LEU A 7 7.03 14.91 -4.61
C LEU A 7 6.43 13.51 -4.50
N ALA A 8 7.10 12.60 -3.82
CA ALA A 8 6.60 11.26 -3.52
C ALA A 8 6.32 11.18 -2.02
N GLY A 9 5.09 10.89 -1.58
CA GLY A 9 4.81 10.81 -0.14
C GLY A 9 4.85 12.16 0.58
N GLY A 10 4.68 13.29 -0.13
CA GLY A 10 5.01 14.62 0.38
C GLY A 10 6.51 14.93 0.51
N LEU A 11 7.40 14.03 0.06
CA LEU A 11 8.85 14.18 0.12
C LEU A 11 9.46 14.47 -1.26
N PRO A 12 10.60 15.19 -1.35
CA PRO A 12 11.26 15.43 -2.63
C PRO A 12 11.66 14.12 -3.33
N GLU A 13 11.11 13.88 -4.52
CA GLU A 13 11.34 12.66 -5.33
C GLU A 13 12.84 12.38 -5.53
N ARG A 14 13.64 13.43 -5.75
CA ARG A 14 15.11 13.35 -5.85
C ARG A 14 15.81 12.70 -4.66
N ARG A 15 15.20 12.73 -3.46
CA ARG A 15 15.72 12.10 -2.25
C ARG A 15 15.18 10.68 -2.05
N VAL A 16 14.03 10.39 -2.64
CA VAL A 16 13.36 9.09 -2.56
C VAL A 16 13.95 8.12 -3.58
N ARG A 17 14.25 8.56 -4.81
CA ARG A 17 14.83 7.71 -5.86
C ARG A 17 16.08 6.95 -5.44
N PRO A 18 17.11 7.56 -4.82
CA PRO A 18 18.30 6.82 -4.40
C PRO A 18 18.02 5.72 -3.36
N ILE A 19 16.91 5.84 -2.62
CA ILE A 19 16.48 4.81 -1.68
C ILE A 19 15.93 3.60 -2.46
N TRP A 20 15.03 3.84 -3.42
CA TRP A 20 14.51 2.79 -4.30
C TRP A 20 15.61 2.12 -5.12
N ASP A 21 16.50 2.90 -5.73
CA ASP A 21 17.64 2.36 -6.50
C ASP A 21 18.49 1.42 -5.64
N ALA A 22 18.71 1.77 -4.36
CA ALA A 22 19.45 0.95 -3.42
C ALA A 22 18.66 -0.29 -2.95
N ILE A 23 17.33 -0.20 -2.81
CA ILE A 23 16.45 -1.35 -2.51
C ILE A 23 16.46 -2.33 -3.68
N ASP A 24 16.28 -1.85 -4.91
CA ASP A 24 16.23 -2.64 -6.14
C ASP A 24 17.58 -3.32 -6.41
N SER A 25 18.67 -2.61 -6.14
CA SER A 25 20.04 -3.14 -6.20
C SER A 25 20.40 -4.09 -5.03
N ARG A 26 19.45 -4.35 -4.11
CA ARG A 26 19.64 -5.15 -2.88
C ARG A 26 20.73 -4.64 -1.94
N GLN A 27 21.09 -3.36 -2.04
CA GLN A 27 22.07 -2.69 -1.18
C GLN A 27 21.41 -2.14 0.09
N PHE A 28 20.83 -3.02 0.90
CA PHE A 28 19.95 -2.61 2.02
C PHE A 28 20.65 -1.75 3.09
N LYS A 29 21.95 -1.95 3.34
CA LYS A 29 22.73 -1.09 4.25
C LYS A 29 22.82 0.35 3.74
N ASN A 30 22.99 0.53 2.42
CA ASN A 30 23.04 1.84 1.78
C ASN A 30 21.65 2.49 1.77
N ALA A 31 20.61 1.70 1.46
CA ALA A 31 19.22 2.15 1.54
C ALA A 31 18.85 2.63 2.95
N LEU A 32 19.26 1.89 3.99
CA LEU A 32 19.00 2.26 5.39
C LEU A 32 19.71 3.56 5.76
N LYS A 33 20.95 3.76 5.32
CA LYS A 33 21.69 5.01 5.53
C LYS A 33 21.02 6.19 4.80
N ALA A 34 20.55 5.99 3.58
CA ALA A 34 19.86 7.01 2.80
C ALA A 34 18.52 7.40 3.46
N VAL A 35 17.72 6.42 3.89
CA VAL A 35 16.45 6.65 4.60
C VAL A 35 16.66 7.32 5.96
N THR A 36 17.64 6.90 6.75
CA THR A 36 17.93 7.54 8.05
C THR A 36 18.38 8.99 7.86
N THR A 37 19.15 9.28 6.82
CA THR A 37 19.51 10.65 6.43
C THR A 37 18.27 11.45 6.02
N LEU A 38 17.32 10.83 5.32
CA LEU A 38 16.05 11.48 4.95
C LEU A 38 15.20 11.81 6.19
N LEU A 39 15.06 10.86 7.12
CA LEU A 39 14.32 11.02 8.37
C LEU A 39 14.95 12.07 9.30
N SER A 40 16.27 12.29 9.25
CA SER A 40 16.89 13.38 10.01
C SER A 40 16.36 14.77 9.62
N LYS A 41 15.89 14.93 8.36
CA LYS A 41 15.32 16.18 7.84
C LYS A 41 13.80 16.21 7.94
N TYR A 42 13.16 15.05 7.85
CA TYR A 42 11.71 14.89 7.86
C TYR A 42 11.33 13.77 8.85
N PRO A 43 11.48 14.00 10.17
CA PRO A 43 11.32 12.95 11.18
C PRO A 43 9.89 12.42 11.28
N ASN A 44 8.91 13.27 10.98
CA ASN A 44 7.49 12.94 11.07
C ASN A 44 6.86 12.64 9.69
N ALA A 45 7.67 12.30 8.68
CA ALA A 45 7.16 11.95 7.36
C ALA A 45 6.75 10.47 7.32
N PRO A 46 5.45 10.15 7.18
CA PRO A 46 4.99 8.76 7.21
C PRO A 46 5.60 7.92 6.09
N TYR A 47 5.77 8.50 4.91
CA TYR A 47 6.37 7.81 3.77
C TYR A 47 7.84 7.43 4.00
N ALA A 48 8.64 8.30 4.61
CA ALA A 48 10.03 7.99 4.93
C ALA A 48 10.13 6.86 5.97
N LEU A 49 9.20 6.79 6.92
CA LEU A 49 9.10 5.69 7.88
C LEU A 49 8.67 4.39 7.21
N ALA A 50 7.70 4.43 6.29
CA ALA A 50 7.30 3.27 5.49
C ALA A 50 8.48 2.70 4.68
N LEU A 51 9.27 3.56 4.02
CA LEU A 51 10.50 3.15 3.33
C LEU A 51 11.53 2.54 4.29
N LYS A 52 11.69 3.10 5.50
CA LYS A 52 12.57 2.53 6.53
C LYS A 52 12.13 1.12 6.91
N ALA A 53 10.84 0.94 7.16
CA ALA A 53 10.28 -0.36 7.52
C ALA A 53 10.47 -1.38 6.39
N MET A 54 10.27 -0.98 5.13
CA MET A 54 10.53 -1.83 3.98
C MET A 54 11.99 -2.28 3.92
N VAL A 55 12.95 -1.37 4.11
CA VAL A 55 14.37 -1.74 4.14
C VAL A 55 14.67 -2.69 5.31
N LEU A 56 14.12 -2.45 6.49
CA LEU A 56 14.31 -3.30 7.67
C LEU A 56 13.74 -4.71 7.48
N GLU A 57 12.56 -4.82 6.88
CA GLU A 57 11.94 -6.09 6.52
C GLU A 57 12.85 -6.86 5.55
N ARG A 58 13.36 -6.21 4.49
CA ARG A 58 14.30 -6.84 3.55
C ARG A 58 15.64 -7.25 4.17
N MET A 59 16.01 -6.65 5.30
CA MET A 59 17.18 -7.04 6.09
C MET A 59 16.91 -8.17 7.08
N GLY A 60 15.68 -8.69 7.17
CA GLY A 60 15.28 -9.74 8.10
C GLY A 60 14.94 -9.24 9.51
N LYS A 61 14.81 -7.93 9.71
CA LYS A 61 14.49 -7.31 11.01
C LYS A 61 12.98 -7.06 11.12
N ALA A 62 12.20 -8.13 11.13
CA ALA A 62 10.74 -8.09 11.07
C ALA A 62 10.11 -7.29 12.23
N GLU A 63 10.55 -7.51 13.47
CA GLU A 63 10.01 -6.80 14.65
C GLU A 63 10.29 -5.29 14.60
N GLU A 64 11.52 -4.90 14.24
CA GLU A 64 11.87 -3.49 14.07
C GLU A 64 11.05 -2.86 12.93
N ALA A 65 10.88 -3.56 11.80
CA ALA A 65 10.07 -3.10 10.68
C ALA A 65 8.61 -2.87 11.10
N LEU A 66 8.01 -3.81 11.83
CA LEU A 66 6.64 -3.69 12.33
C LEU A 66 6.48 -2.48 13.25
N SER A 67 7.40 -2.29 14.20
CA SER A 67 7.36 -1.14 15.11
C SER A 67 7.38 0.20 14.35
N VAL A 68 8.21 0.30 13.29
CA VAL A 68 8.29 1.50 12.45
C VAL A 68 7.03 1.68 11.61
N CYS A 69 6.43 0.60 11.10
CA CYS A 69 5.15 0.65 10.39
C CYS A 69 4.01 1.17 11.27
N LEU A 70 3.95 0.75 12.54
CA LEU A 70 2.93 1.23 13.48
C LEU A 70 3.07 2.73 13.74
N ILE A 71 4.30 3.22 13.92
CA ILE A 71 4.56 4.67 14.08
C ILE A 71 4.13 5.43 12.81
N ALA A 72 4.45 4.89 11.62
CA ALA A 72 4.03 5.50 10.36
C ALA A 72 2.50 5.55 10.23
N LYS A 73 1.80 4.49 10.65
CA LYS A 73 0.33 4.41 10.69
C LYS A 73 -0.28 5.43 11.65
N GLU A 74 0.25 5.57 12.86
CA GLU A 74 -0.23 6.58 13.82
C GLU A 74 -0.06 8.01 13.29
N LEU A 75 1.07 8.29 12.63
CA LEU A 75 1.33 9.58 11.98
C LEU A 75 0.41 9.84 10.78
N LEU A 76 -0.01 8.80 10.04
CA LEU A 76 -1.03 8.94 9.00
C LEU A 76 -2.40 9.30 9.59
N TYR A 77 -2.77 8.72 10.73
CA TYR A 77 -4.08 8.96 11.34
C TYR A 77 -4.21 10.33 11.99
N THR A 78 -3.10 10.84 12.54
CA THR A 78 -3.05 12.14 13.23
C THR A 78 -2.89 13.33 12.29
N ASN A 79 -2.30 13.14 11.10
CA ASN A 79 -2.17 14.21 10.12
C ASN A 79 -3.46 14.35 9.29
N ASP A 80 -4.48 14.99 9.86
CA ASP A 80 -5.74 15.33 9.17
C ASP A 80 -5.55 16.18 7.89
N SER A 81 -4.42 16.88 7.76
CA SER A 81 -4.12 17.80 6.66
C SER A 81 -3.36 17.18 5.49
N ILE A 82 -2.79 15.98 5.67
CA ILE A 82 -2.04 15.29 4.63
C ILE A 82 -3.03 14.40 3.91
N LEU A 83 -3.31 14.72 2.63
CA LEU A 83 -3.89 13.79 1.67
C LEU A 83 -3.36 12.39 1.98
N MET A 84 -4.23 11.45 2.37
CA MET A 84 -3.85 10.05 2.61
C MET A 84 -3.09 9.57 1.37
N ASP A 85 -1.76 9.59 1.45
CA ASP A 85 -0.93 9.46 0.26
C ASP A 85 -0.92 7.98 -0.10
N ASP A 86 -1.53 7.68 -1.24
CA ASP A 86 -1.64 6.34 -1.82
C ASP A 86 -0.27 5.64 -1.87
N LEU A 87 0.80 6.40 -2.12
CA LEU A 87 2.16 5.87 -2.14
C LEU A 87 2.62 5.36 -0.77
N THR A 88 2.20 6.01 0.31
CA THR A 88 2.53 5.56 1.68
C THR A 88 1.74 4.31 2.03
N LEU A 89 0.44 4.29 1.71
CA LEU A 89 -0.43 3.15 2.00
C LEU A 89 -0.02 1.90 1.23
N SER A 90 0.27 2.03 -0.07
CA SER A 90 0.77 0.93 -0.90
C SER A 90 2.12 0.40 -0.39
N THR A 91 3.04 1.29 0.02
CA THR A 91 4.33 0.89 0.60
C THR A 91 4.14 0.13 1.91
N LEU A 92 3.30 0.64 2.82
CA LEU A 92 2.97 -0.05 4.08
C LEU A 92 2.29 -1.40 3.84
N GLN A 93 1.38 -1.48 2.87
CA GLN A 93 0.72 -2.73 2.48
C GLN A 93 1.73 -3.80 2.06
N ILE A 94 2.73 -3.44 1.23
CA ILE A 94 3.78 -4.39 0.83
C ILE A 94 4.53 -4.91 2.06
N VAL A 95 4.87 -4.04 3.00
CA VAL A 95 5.59 -4.44 4.22
C VAL A 95 4.72 -5.32 5.10
N PHE A 96 3.47 -4.93 5.37
CA PHE A 96 2.53 -5.72 6.17
C PHE A 96 2.25 -7.09 5.55
N GLN A 97 2.16 -7.17 4.21
CA GLN A 97 2.01 -8.43 3.51
C GLN A 97 3.19 -9.37 3.76
N ARG A 98 4.41 -8.84 3.75
CA ARG A 98 5.63 -9.65 3.98
C ARG A 98 5.84 -10.03 5.45
N LEU A 99 5.16 -9.33 6.36
CA LEU A 99 5.16 -9.62 7.78
C LEU A 99 3.94 -10.45 8.21
N ASP A 100 3.13 -10.96 7.27
CA ASP A 100 1.89 -11.70 7.54
C ASP A 100 0.86 -10.94 8.40
N HIS A 101 0.87 -9.61 8.34
CA HIS A 101 -0.05 -8.73 9.08
C HIS A 101 -0.98 -7.95 8.14
N MET A 102 -1.60 -8.66 7.19
CA MET A 102 -2.52 -8.06 6.21
C MET A 102 -3.70 -7.33 6.85
N ASP A 103 -4.20 -7.81 8.00
CA ASP A 103 -5.27 -7.14 8.76
C ASP A 103 -4.94 -5.68 9.07
N LEU A 104 -3.66 -5.37 9.35
CA LEU A 104 -3.22 -4.01 9.61
C LEU A 104 -3.28 -3.14 8.36
N ALA A 105 -2.92 -3.69 7.19
CA ALA A 105 -3.02 -2.98 5.93
C ALA A 105 -4.49 -2.68 5.58
N THR A 106 -5.37 -3.67 5.73
CA THR A 106 -6.80 -3.54 5.52
C THR A 106 -7.40 -2.46 6.42
N SER A 107 -7.06 -2.45 7.71
CA SER A 107 -7.52 -1.41 8.65
C SER A 107 -7.05 0.01 8.26
N CYS A 108 -5.87 0.15 7.64
CA CYS A 108 -5.38 1.45 7.17
C CYS A 108 -6.22 1.97 6.01
N TYR A 109 -6.56 1.10 5.04
CA TYR A 109 -7.39 1.47 3.90
C TYR A 109 -8.86 1.68 4.29
N GLU A 110 -9.41 0.91 5.23
CA GLU A 110 -10.77 1.12 5.77
C GLU A 110 -10.88 2.52 6.38
N TYR A 111 -9.89 2.93 7.18
CA TYR A 111 -9.82 4.28 7.74
C TYR A 111 -9.70 5.36 6.65
N ALA A 112 -8.85 5.12 5.65
CA ALA A 112 -8.65 6.03 4.51
C ALA A 112 -9.94 6.25 3.73
N CYS A 113 -10.64 5.17 3.38
CA CYS A 113 -11.90 5.20 2.64
C CYS A 113 -13.04 5.81 3.47
N GLY A 114 -13.04 5.61 4.79
CA GLY A 114 -14.00 6.25 5.69
C GLY A 114 -13.87 7.78 5.72
N LYS A 115 -12.64 8.31 5.67
CA LYS A 115 -12.37 9.75 5.58
C LYS A 115 -12.60 10.31 4.17
N PHE A 116 -12.21 9.56 3.14
CA PHE A 116 -12.25 10.00 1.74
C PHE A 116 -13.04 9.00 0.87
N PRO A 117 -14.39 8.95 0.99
CA PRO A 117 -15.23 7.96 0.32
C PRO A 117 -15.36 8.15 -1.20
N ASN A 118 -14.76 9.18 -1.79
CA ASN A 118 -14.80 9.43 -3.23
C ASN A 118 -13.44 9.22 -3.91
N HIS A 119 -12.42 8.74 -3.19
CA HIS A 119 -11.08 8.55 -3.74
C HIS A 119 -10.89 7.14 -4.32
N LEU A 120 -10.93 7.02 -5.64
CA LEU A 120 -10.91 5.74 -6.35
C LEU A 120 -9.66 4.89 -6.05
N ASP A 121 -8.49 5.51 -5.92
CA ASP A 121 -7.24 4.76 -5.69
C ASP A 121 -7.22 4.08 -4.33
N LEU A 122 -7.74 4.75 -3.28
CA LEU A 122 -7.83 4.19 -1.93
C LEU A 122 -8.80 2.99 -1.88
N MET A 123 -9.89 3.08 -2.63
CA MET A 123 -10.88 2.02 -2.74
C MET A 123 -10.35 0.83 -3.53
N THR A 124 -9.57 1.08 -4.57
CA THR A 124 -8.87 0.03 -5.32
C THR A 124 -7.85 -0.68 -4.42
N GLY A 125 -7.11 0.07 -3.60
CA GLY A 125 -6.23 -0.47 -2.57
C GLY A 125 -6.96 -1.34 -1.54
N LEU A 126 -8.10 -0.85 -1.02
CA LEU A 126 -8.94 -1.60 -0.07
C LEU A 126 -9.49 -2.89 -0.68
N PHE A 127 -9.99 -2.83 -1.92
CA PHE A 127 -10.48 -3.99 -2.65
C PHE A 127 -9.38 -5.04 -2.84
N ASN A 128 -8.15 -4.62 -3.17
CA ASN A 128 -7.00 -5.51 -3.29
C ASN A 128 -6.62 -6.18 -1.96
N CYS A 129 -6.78 -5.49 -0.83
CA CYS A 129 -6.61 -6.10 0.49
C CYS A 129 -7.67 -7.17 0.75
N TYR A 130 -8.95 -6.88 0.50
CA TYR A 130 -10.02 -7.85 0.69
C TYR A 130 -9.96 -9.04 -0.28
N LEU A 131 -9.43 -8.86 -1.49
CA LEU A 131 -9.14 -9.96 -2.42
C LEU A 131 -8.15 -10.95 -1.81
N ARG A 132 -7.10 -10.46 -1.14
CA ARG A 132 -6.09 -11.31 -0.52
C ARG A 132 -6.59 -12.01 0.75
N GLU A 133 -7.54 -11.41 1.48
CA GLU A 133 -8.18 -12.01 2.66
C GLU A 133 -9.34 -12.96 2.32
N TYR A 134 -9.71 -13.12 1.04
CA TYR A 134 -10.89 -13.88 0.59
C TYR A 134 -12.21 -13.40 1.24
N SER A 135 -12.29 -12.12 1.63
CA SER A 135 -13.46 -11.54 2.28
C SER A 135 -14.50 -11.05 1.27
N PHE A 136 -15.19 -11.99 0.61
CA PHE A 136 -16.12 -11.71 -0.50
C PHE A 136 -17.29 -10.79 -0.13
N VAL A 137 -17.80 -10.88 1.12
CA VAL A 137 -18.90 -10.02 1.59
C VAL A 137 -18.45 -8.56 1.69
N LYS A 138 -17.25 -8.31 2.20
CA LYS A 138 -16.69 -6.95 2.31
C LYS A 138 -16.33 -6.39 0.94
N GLN A 139 -15.83 -7.22 0.02
CA GLN A 139 -15.61 -6.83 -1.38
C GLN A 139 -16.90 -6.31 -2.03
N GLN A 140 -18.01 -7.03 -1.86
CA GLN A 140 -19.30 -6.61 -2.40
C GLN A 140 -19.79 -5.31 -1.78
N GLN A 141 -19.58 -5.10 -0.48
CA GLN A 141 -19.97 -3.87 0.22
C GLN A 141 -19.20 -2.63 -0.23
N VAL A 142 -17.91 -2.77 -0.56
CA VAL A 142 -17.13 -1.68 -1.16
C VAL A 142 -17.60 -1.39 -2.59
N LEU A 143 -17.93 -2.42 -3.37
CA LEU A 143 -18.23 -2.27 -4.80
C LEU A 143 -19.65 -1.76 -5.09
N VAL A 144 -20.64 -2.20 -4.32
CA VAL A 144 -22.08 -1.91 -4.54
C VAL A 144 -22.42 -0.41 -4.58
N PRO A 145 -21.89 0.44 -3.68
CA PRO A 145 -22.13 1.89 -3.72
C PRO A 145 -21.63 2.57 -5.00
N HIS A 146 -20.58 2.04 -5.64
CA HIS A 146 -19.96 2.63 -6.85
C HIS A 146 -20.52 2.12 -8.17
N LEU A 147 -21.27 1.00 -8.14
CA LEU A 147 -22.00 0.51 -9.31
C LEU A 147 -23.25 1.35 -9.62
N GLN A 148 -23.84 2.01 -8.63
CA GLN A 148 -25.05 2.82 -8.82
C GLN A 148 -24.89 4.10 -9.69
N PRO A 149 -23.78 4.87 -9.63
CA PRO A 149 -23.64 6.07 -10.46
C PRO A 149 -23.22 5.83 -11.92
N PHE A 150 -22.80 4.62 -12.31
CA PHE A 150 -22.35 4.32 -13.68
C PHE A 150 -23.22 3.24 -14.36
N PRO A 151 -24.17 3.58 -15.25
CA PRO A 151 -24.99 2.62 -15.99
C PRO A 151 -24.23 2.00 -17.18
N ASN A 152 -22.91 1.79 -17.05
CA ASN A 152 -22.07 1.26 -18.11
C ASN A 152 -21.82 -0.24 -17.90
N PRO A 153 -22.41 -1.14 -18.72
CA PRO A 153 -22.32 -2.60 -18.55
C PRO A 153 -20.89 -3.15 -18.66
N LYS A 154 -19.94 -2.37 -19.19
CA LYS A 154 -18.52 -2.75 -19.28
C LYS A 154 -17.79 -2.74 -17.93
N VAL A 155 -18.21 -1.90 -16.97
CA VAL A 155 -17.61 -1.85 -15.62
C VAL A 155 -18.05 -3.07 -14.79
N TYR A 156 -19.31 -3.48 -14.94
CA TYR A 156 -19.85 -4.72 -14.37
C TYR A 156 -19.12 -5.96 -14.90
N LEU A 157 -18.86 -6.03 -16.21
CA LEU A 157 -18.07 -7.11 -16.81
C LEU A 157 -16.62 -7.09 -16.34
N TYR A 158 -15.99 -5.91 -16.20
CA TYR A 158 -14.61 -5.85 -15.73
C TYR A 158 -14.48 -6.35 -14.29
N VAL A 159 -15.38 -5.98 -13.39
CA VAL A 159 -15.28 -6.40 -11.98
C VAL A 159 -15.84 -7.80 -11.74
N GLY A 160 -16.94 -8.18 -12.39
CA GLY A 160 -17.47 -9.54 -12.36
C GLY A 160 -16.50 -10.55 -12.97
N LEU A 161 -15.93 -10.27 -14.16
CA LEU A 161 -14.89 -11.11 -14.73
C LEU A 161 -13.59 -11.06 -13.92
N PHE A 162 -13.19 -9.95 -13.28
CA PHE A 162 -11.98 -9.99 -12.45
C PHE A 162 -12.16 -10.86 -11.21
N VAL A 163 -13.31 -10.77 -10.54
CA VAL A 163 -13.60 -11.57 -9.35
C VAL A 163 -13.77 -13.04 -9.71
N ASP A 164 -14.49 -13.35 -10.80
CA ASP A 164 -14.71 -14.74 -11.24
C ASP A 164 -13.45 -15.36 -11.88
N VAL A 165 -12.69 -14.61 -12.69
CA VAL A 165 -11.47 -15.11 -13.35
C VAL A 165 -10.32 -15.26 -12.36
N ILE A 166 -10.19 -14.40 -11.33
CA ILE A 166 -9.20 -14.60 -10.26
C ILE A 166 -9.62 -15.74 -9.34
N SER A 167 -10.92 -15.89 -9.05
CA SER A 167 -11.42 -17.03 -8.26
C SER A 167 -11.23 -18.37 -9.00
N LEU A 168 -11.37 -18.38 -10.33
CA LEU A 168 -11.08 -19.55 -11.18
C LEU A 168 -9.56 -19.82 -11.31
N LEU A 169 -8.73 -18.80 -11.54
CA LEU A 169 -7.27 -18.94 -11.64
C LEU A 169 -6.62 -19.42 -10.34
N MET A 170 -7.14 -19.01 -9.18
CA MET A 170 -6.63 -19.44 -7.87
C MET A 170 -7.08 -20.85 -7.47
N LEU A 171 -8.18 -21.36 -8.04
CA LEU A 171 -8.61 -22.76 -7.85
C LEU A 171 -7.78 -23.75 -8.69
N GLU A 172 -7.11 -23.28 -9.75
CA GLU A 172 -6.55 -24.15 -10.78
C GLU A 172 -5.01 -24.23 -10.79
N GLN A 173 -4.28 -23.42 -10.00
CA GLN A 173 -2.81 -23.46 -9.95
C GLN A 173 -2.22 -23.18 -8.54
N PRO A 174 -1.91 -24.22 -7.73
CA PRO A 174 -1.26 -24.04 -6.43
C PRO A 174 0.25 -23.70 -6.48
N GLU A 175 0.88 -23.60 -7.67
CA GLU A 175 2.34 -23.42 -7.79
C GLU A 175 2.82 -22.04 -8.29
N CYS A 176 1.94 -21.11 -8.67
CA CYS A 176 2.35 -19.84 -9.28
C CYS A 176 2.56 -18.67 -8.29
N SER A 177 3.11 -18.93 -7.10
CA SER A 177 3.42 -17.89 -6.09
C SER A 177 4.65 -17.03 -6.41
N PHE A 178 5.28 -17.20 -7.59
CA PHE A 178 6.61 -16.65 -7.87
C PHE A 178 6.70 -15.48 -8.88
N LEU A 179 5.59 -15.01 -9.48
CA LEU A 179 5.65 -14.06 -10.61
C LEU A 179 4.94 -12.71 -10.40
N LEU A 180 4.83 -12.24 -9.16
CA LEU A 180 4.46 -10.85 -8.88
C LEU A 180 5.46 -10.23 -7.91
N TYR A 181 6.68 -10.05 -8.40
CA TYR A 181 7.68 -9.10 -7.89
C TYR A 181 7.64 -7.84 -8.75
#